data_AF-A0A5C7I4H7-F1
#
_entry.id   AF-A0A5C7I4H7-F1
#
_cell.length_a   1.000
_cell.length_b   1.000
_cell.length_c   1.000
_cell.angle_alpha   90.00
_cell.angle_beta   90.00
_cell.angle_gamma   90.00
#
_symmetry.space_group_name_H-M   'P 1'
#
loop_
_entity.id
_entity.type
_entity.pdbx_description
1 polymer ?
#
loop_
_entity_poly.entity_id
_entity_poly.type
_entity_poly.pdbx_seq_one_letter_code
_entity_poly.pdbx_strand_id
1 'polypeptide(L)'
;MADYRAFDEFEGIQVAWNQVKHSDFLQNPEELERLYYEIHLLKTLKHNNIMKFYTSCVDTGNRNINFITEMFTSGTLKQKYAAKRKVVDIWGCKDCGKVKTGGAYTLNTASAVTVRSTIRSLSEKTES
;
A
#
# COMPACT_ATOMS: atom_id res chain seq x y z
N MET A 1 -4.56 -0.61 5.14
CA MET A 1 -3.54 0.34 4.62
C MET A 1 -4.23 1.53 3.98
N ALA A 2 -3.83 2.74 4.37
CA ALA A 2 -4.23 4.00 3.75
C ALA A 2 -3.01 4.64 3.06
N ASP A 3 -3.24 5.38 1.99
CA ASP A 3 -2.20 5.82 1.06
C ASP A 3 -2.42 7.30 0.75
N TYR A 4 -1.51 8.15 1.19
CA TYR A 4 -1.65 9.61 1.15
C TYR A 4 -0.54 10.23 0.31
N ARG A 5 -0.84 11.35 -0.35
CA ARG A 5 0.17 12.23 -0.94
C ARG A 5 0.68 13.17 0.14
N ALA A 6 2.00 13.28 0.27
CA ALA A 6 2.66 14.25 1.13
C ALA A 6 3.79 14.98 0.39
N PHE A 7 4.28 16.06 0.96
CA PHE A 7 5.38 16.86 0.45
C PHE A 7 6.49 16.91 1.49
N ASP A 8 7.71 16.59 1.09
CA ASP A 8 8.89 16.74 1.93
C ASP A 8 9.41 18.17 1.78
N GLU A 9 9.33 18.96 2.84
CA GLU A 9 9.75 20.37 2.83
C GLU A 9 11.26 20.56 2.79
N PHE A 10 12.04 19.56 3.25
CA PHE A 10 13.50 19.65 3.30
C PHE A 10 14.12 19.34 1.94
N GLU A 11 13.69 18.25 1.32
CA GLU A 11 14.18 17.83 -0.01
C GLU A 11 13.38 18.49 -1.15
N GLY A 12 12.22 19.08 -0.88
CA GLY A 12 11.36 19.74 -1.87
C GLY A 12 10.68 18.76 -2.85
N ILE A 13 10.44 17.52 -2.43
CA ILE A 13 9.91 16.44 -3.29
C ILE A 13 8.53 15.96 -2.84
N GLN A 14 7.72 15.48 -3.79
CA GLN A 14 6.49 14.77 -3.48
C GLN A 14 6.79 13.33 -3.06
N VAL A 15 6.15 12.88 -1.98
CA VAL A 15 6.32 11.54 -1.42
C VAL A 15 4.97 10.86 -1.21
N ALA A 16 4.99 9.53 -1.26
CA ALA A 16 3.85 8.71 -0.88
C ALA A 16 3.96 8.35 0.61
N TRP A 17 2.93 8.71 1.38
CA TRP A 17 2.79 8.38 2.79
C TRP A 17 1.86 7.18 2.93
N ASN A 18 2.48 6.03 3.20
CA ASN A 18 1.84 4.73 3.26
C ASN A 18 1.58 4.35 4.71
N GLN A 19 0.34 4.40 5.18
CA GLN A 19 -0.02 4.10 6.57
C GLN A 19 -0.59 2.69 6.71
N VAL A 20 -0.03 1.90 7.64
CA VAL A 20 -0.48 0.56 8.00
C VAL A 20 -0.77 0.50 9.50
N LYS A 21 -1.80 -0.25 9.90
CA LYS A 21 -2.14 -0.40 11.32
C LYS A 21 -1.16 -1.33 11.99
N HIS A 22 -0.77 -1.00 13.22
CA HIS A 22 0.14 -1.83 14.01
C HIS A 22 -0.47 -3.20 14.34
N SER A 23 -1.81 -3.30 14.42
CA SER A 23 -2.53 -4.57 14.58
C SER A 23 -2.25 -5.59 13.48
N ASP A 24 -1.86 -5.12 12.29
CA ASP A 24 -1.63 -5.97 11.12
C ASP A 24 -0.30 -6.75 11.21
N PHE A 25 0.57 -6.43 12.17
CA PHE A 25 1.92 -7.00 12.30
C PHE A 25 2.22 -7.62 13.68
N LEU A 26 1.24 -7.59 14.58
CA LEU A 26 1.49 -7.74 16.02
C LEU A 26 1.02 -9.05 16.64
N GLN A 27 0.69 -10.06 15.82
CA GLN A 27 0.35 -11.36 16.41
C GLN A 27 1.59 -12.06 16.97
N ASN A 28 2.79 -11.78 16.47
CA ASN A 28 4.02 -12.43 16.92
C ASN A 28 5.24 -11.46 16.92
N PRO A 29 6.06 -11.39 18.00
CA PRO A 29 7.30 -10.60 18.03
C PRO A 29 8.30 -10.94 16.91
N GLU A 30 8.30 -12.17 16.38
CA GLU A 30 9.17 -12.55 15.26
C GLU A 30 8.82 -11.81 13.96
N GLU A 31 7.55 -11.49 13.73
CA GLU A 31 7.11 -10.75 12.53
C GLU A 31 7.59 -9.31 12.56
N LEU A 32 7.64 -8.73 13.74
CA LEU A 32 8.15 -7.38 13.94
C LEU A 32 9.65 -7.31 13.62
N GLU A 33 10.44 -8.29 14.05
CA GLU A 33 11.87 -8.39 13.68
C GLU A 33 12.05 -8.54 12.17
N ARG A 34 11.27 -9.43 11.53
CA ARG A 34 11.30 -9.61 10.07
C ARG A 34 10.96 -8.32 9.33
N LEU A 35 9.94 -7.59 9.79
CA LEU A 35 9.56 -6.31 9.20
C LEU A 35 10.71 -5.30 9.31
N TYR A 36 11.40 -5.22 10.45
CA TYR A 36 12.56 -4.34 10.59
C TYR A 36 13.71 -4.73 9.65
N TYR A 37 13.97 -6.03 9.47
CA TYR A 37 14.96 -6.50 8.49
C TYR A 37 14.58 -6.12 7.05
N GLU A 38 13.32 -6.29 6.67
CA GLU A 38 12.84 -5.91 5.35
C GLU A 38 12.92 -4.39 5.13
N ILE A 39 12.52 -3.59 6.12
CA ILE A 39 12.68 -2.12 6.07
C ILE A 39 14.16 -1.75 5.89
N HIS A 40 15.05 -2.41 6.62
CA HIS A 40 16.47 -2.17 6.52
C HIS A 40 16.98 -2.48 5.10
N LEU A 41 16.59 -3.63 4.53
CA LEU A 41 16.93 -3.99 3.15
C LEU A 41 16.37 -2.98 2.13
N LEU A 42 15.13 -2.53 2.30
CA LEU A 42 14.52 -1.55 1.40
C LEU A 42 15.27 -0.21 1.42
N LYS A 43 15.81 0.20 2.57
CA LYS A 43 16.64 1.42 2.68
C LYS A 43 17.98 1.29 1.95
N THR A 44 18.55 0.09 1.81
CA THR A 44 19.83 -0.11 1.14
C THR A 44 19.71 -0.23 -0.38
N LEU A 45 18.52 -0.59 -0.90
CA LEU A 45 18.26 -0.73 -2.33
C LEU A 45 18.20 0.63 -3.03
N LYS A 46 19.24 0.93 -3.83
CA LYS A 46 19.32 2.12 -4.68
C LYS A 46 19.45 1.71 -6.14
N HIS A 47 18.37 1.81 -6.91
CA HIS A 47 18.36 1.46 -8.32
C HIS A 47 17.30 2.26 -9.08
N ASN A 48 17.56 2.57 -10.36
CA ASN A 48 16.66 3.44 -11.16
C ASN A 48 15.28 2.82 -11.42
N ASN A 49 15.20 1.50 -11.50
CA ASN A 49 13.96 0.76 -11.76
C ASN A 49 13.33 0.17 -10.50
N ILE A 50 13.89 0.46 -9.32
CA ILE A 50 13.32 0.05 -8.03
C ILE A 50 12.85 1.32 -7.35
N MET A 51 11.62 1.29 -6.86
CA MET A 51 11.05 2.40 -6.08
C MET A 51 11.96 2.76 -4.92
N LYS A 52 12.22 4.06 -4.76
CA LYS A 52 13.01 4.54 -3.64
C LYS A 52 12.19 4.48 -2.35
N PHE A 53 12.78 3.86 -1.34
CA PHE A 53 12.28 3.87 0.02
C PHE A 53 13.08 4.92 0.81
N TYR A 54 12.40 5.93 1.35
CA TYR A 54 13.07 7.00 2.08
C TYR A 54 13.20 6.63 3.56
N THR A 55 12.07 6.39 4.23
CA THR A 55 12.08 6.09 5.66
C THR A 55 10.78 5.41 6.12
N SER A 56 10.78 4.94 7.35
CA SER A 56 9.59 4.52 8.08
C SER A 56 9.57 5.15 9.46
N CYS A 57 8.38 5.42 9.98
CA CYS A 57 8.17 5.91 11.34
C CYS A 57 6.99 5.22 12.00
N VAL A 58 7.10 4.99 13.31
CA VAL A 58 6.01 4.43 14.11
C VAL A 58 5.28 5.58 14.79
N ASP A 59 3.98 5.69 14.52
CA ASP A 59 3.06 6.58 15.21
C ASP A 59 2.45 5.84 16.41
N THR A 60 2.96 6.13 17.60
CA THR A 60 2.49 5.55 18.86
C THR A 60 1.11 6.05 19.28
N GLY A 61 0.70 7.25 18.83
CA GLY A 61 -0.61 7.83 19.17
C GLY A 61 -1.74 7.06 18.50
N ASN A 62 -1.62 6.84 17.19
CA ASN A 62 -2.63 6.11 16.42
C ASN A 62 -2.34 4.61 16.27
N ARG A 63 -1.22 4.11 16.84
CA ARG A 63 -0.71 2.75 16.66
C ARG A 63 -0.64 2.38 15.18
N ASN A 64 0.06 3.19 14.41
CA ASN A 64 0.27 2.98 12.98
C ASN A 64 1.75 2.97 12.65
N ILE A 65 2.12 2.24 11.61
CA ILE A 65 3.45 2.31 10.99
C ILE A 65 3.28 3.04 9.66
N ASN A 66 4.06 4.09 9.46
CA ASN A 66 4.07 4.86 8.23
C ASN A 66 5.35 4.54 7.44
N PHE A 67 5.21 4.37 6.14
CA PHE A 67 6.31 4.19 5.20
C PHE A 67 6.31 5.35 4.21
N ILE A 68 7.45 6.00 4.03
CA ILE A 68 7.64 7.13 3.14
C ILE A 68 8.42 6.66 1.92
N THR A 69 7.80 6.71 0.75
CA THR A 69 8.39 6.22 -0.50
C THR A 69 8.26 7.25 -1.61
N GLU A 70 8.94 6.99 -2.72
CA GLU A 70 8.76 7.72 -3.97
C GLU A 70 7.29 7.74 -4.40
N MET A 71 6.81 8.92 -4.83
CA MET A 71 5.46 9.11 -5.36
C MET A 71 5.42 8.77 -6.85
N PHE A 72 4.56 7.82 -7.24
CA PHE A 72 4.30 7.53 -8.65
C PHE A 72 3.04 8.26 -9.14
N THR A 73 3.21 9.16 -10.10
CA THR A 73 2.10 9.93 -10.70
C THR A 73 1.32 9.13 -11.76
N SER A 74 1.95 8.14 -12.39
CA SER A 74 1.38 7.38 -13.51
C SER A 74 0.61 6.11 -13.13
N GLY A 75 0.46 5.82 -11.83
CA GLY A 75 -0.22 4.62 -11.34
C GLY A 75 0.54 3.31 -11.62
N THR A 76 -0.11 2.18 -11.38
CA THR A 76 0.52 0.84 -11.50
C THR A 76 0.30 0.21 -12.89
N LEU A 77 1.19 -0.70 -13.29
CA LEU A 77 1.01 -1.50 -14.51
C LEU A 77 -0.32 -2.29 -14.48
N LYS A 78 -0.73 -2.78 -13.31
CA LYS A 78 -2.03 -3.45 -13.14
C LYS A 78 -3.19 -2.50 -13.45
N GLN A 79 -3.15 -1.25 -13.00
CA GLN A 79 -4.15 -0.26 -13.41
C GLN A 79 -4.10 -0.02 -14.92
N LYS A 80 -2.91 0.18 -15.50
CA LYS A 80 -2.79 0.48 -16.93
C LYS A 80 -3.22 -0.67 -17.85
N TYR A 81 -2.92 -1.91 -17.48
CA TYR A 81 -3.08 -3.07 -18.36
C TYR A 81 -4.21 -4.01 -17.94
N ALA A 82 -4.50 -4.14 -16.64
CA ALA A 82 -5.60 -4.99 -16.15
C ALA A 82 -6.94 -4.25 -16.01
N ALA A 83 -6.95 -2.92 -15.98
CA ALA A 83 -8.19 -2.12 -16.00
C ALA A 83 -8.78 -1.94 -17.41
N LYS A 84 -8.16 -2.52 -18.46
CA LYS A 84 -8.82 -2.75 -19.76
C LYS A 84 -9.86 -3.86 -19.65
N ARG A 85 -10.80 -3.76 -18.69
CA ARG A 85 -11.97 -4.62 -18.66
C ARG A 85 -13.04 -3.99 -19.56
N LYS A 86 -13.66 -4.82 -20.41
CA LYS A 86 -14.97 -4.53 -21.02
C LYS A 86 -15.88 -4.02 -19.90
N VAL A 87 -16.60 -2.92 -20.15
CA VAL A 87 -17.68 -2.42 -19.30
C VAL A 87 -18.55 -3.63 -18.93
N VAL A 88 -18.53 -4.03 -17.66
CA VAL A 88 -19.46 -5.04 -17.15
C VAL A 88 -20.66 -4.27 -16.64
N ASP A 89 -21.82 -4.66 -17.15
CA ASP A 89 -23.09 -3.94 -17.12
C ASP A 89 -23.47 -3.34 -15.77
N ILE A 90 -24.30 -2.30 -15.88
CA ILE A 90 -24.99 -1.64 -14.78
C ILE A 90 -25.89 -2.65 -14.07
N TRP A 91 -25.60 -2.97 -12.81
CA TRP A 91 -26.45 -3.86 -12.01
C TRP A 91 -27.43 -3.04 -11.16
N GLY A 92 -28.72 -3.26 -11.39
CA GLY A 92 -29.82 -2.69 -10.60
C GLY A 92 -30.35 -3.71 -9.61
N CYS A 93 -30.26 -3.40 -8.32
CA CYS A 93 -30.90 -4.17 -7.26
C CYS A 93 -32.40 -3.87 -7.23
N LYS A 94 -33.26 -4.85 -7.51
CA LYS A 94 -34.72 -4.67 -7.48
C LYS A 94 -35.25 -4.37 -6.08
N ASP A 95 -34.76 -5.07 -5.05
CA ASP A 95 -35.28 -4.93 -3.68
C ASP A 95 -34.85 -3.64 -3.00
N CYS A 96 -33.68 -3.10 -3.38
CA CYS A 96 -33.09 -1.95 -2.74
C CYS A 96 -33.06 -0.68 -3.62
N GLY A 97 -33.57 -0.75 -4.86
CA GLY A 97 -33.71 0.38 -5.79
C GLY A 97 -32.39 1.03 -6.23
N LYS A 98 -31.24 0.49 -5.82
CA LYS A 98 -29.92 1.06 -6.08
C LYS A 98 -29.33 0.49 -7.36
N VAL A 99 -28.94 1.40 -8.25
CA VAL A 99 -28.19 1.09 -9.47
C VAL A 99 -26.70 1.30 -9.19
N LYS A 100 -25.89 0.26 -9.38
CA LYS A 100 -24.42 0.32 -9.22
C LYS A 100 -23.74 0.12 -10.57
N THR A 101 -22.95 1.10 -11.00
CA THR A 101 -22.03 0.98 -12.13
C THR A 101 -20.77 0.24 -11.66
N GLY A 102 -20.51 -0.94 -12.23
CA GLY A 102 -19.42 -1.83 -11.81
C GLY A 102 -18.04 -1.40 -12.31
N GLY A 103 -17.42 -0.46 -11.60
CA GLY A 103 -16.00 -0.14 -11.71
C GLY A 103 -15.46 0.36 -10.38
N ALA A 104 -15.21 -0.56 -9.44
CA ALA A 104 -14.55 -0.22 -8.18
C ALA A 104 -13.05 -0.01 -8.44
N TYR A 105 -12.63 1.25 -8.62
CA TYR A 105 -11.20 1.59 -8.68
C TYR A 105 -10.71 1.92 -7.28
N THR A 106 -9.84 1.08 -6.74
CA THR A 106 -8.95 1.49 -5.65
C THR A 106 -7.70 2.09 -6.28
N LEU A 107 -7.44 3.37 -6.01
CA LEU A 107 -6.15 3.99 -6.29
C LEU A 107 -5.16 3.36 -5.31
N ASN A 108 -4.42 2.37 -5.78
CA ASN A 108 -3.36 1.74 -5.01
C ASN A 108 -2.02 2.19 -5.61
N THR A 109 -1.13 2.78 -4.81
CA THR A 109 0.26 2.97 -5.24
C THR A 109 0.95 1.61 -5.34
N ALA A 110 2.03 1.54 -6.13
CA ALA A 110 2.85 0.33 -6.21
C ALA A 110 3.41 -0.05 -4.82
N SER A 111 3.75 0.94 -3.99
CA SER A 111 4.27 0.76 -2.63
C SER A 111 3.22 0.07 -1.76
N ALA A 112 1.98 0.55 -1.85
CA ALA A 112 0.88 -0.03 -1.10
C ALA A 112 0.48 -1.42 -1.56
N VAL A 113 0.78 -1.80 -2.81
CA VAL A 113 0.60 -3.18 -3.29
C VAL A 113 1.68 -4.08 -2.71
N THR A 114 2.95 -3.67 -2.73
CA THR A 114 4.07 -4.46 -2.19
C THR A 114 3.94 -4.64 -0.68
N VAL A 115 3.71 -3.55 0.06
CA VAL A 115 3.53 -3.60 1.52
C VAL A 115 2.34 -4.50 1.87
N ARG A 116 1.21 -4.39 1.16
CA ARG A 116 0.07 -5.30 1.36
C ARG A 116 0.39 -6.75 1.01
N SER A 117 1.16 -7.03 -0.05
CA SER A 117 1.53 -8.40 -0.38
C SER A 117 2.45 -9.02 0.67
N THR A 118 3.39 -8.24 1.21
CA THR A 118 4.27 -8.66 2.29
C THR A 118 3.46 -8.93 3.56
N ILE A 119 2.60 -8.00 3.98
CA ILE A 119 1.68 -8.20 5.12
C ILE A 119 0.85 -9.46 4.93
N ARG A 120 0.25 -9.64 3.74
CA ARG A 120 -0.58 -10.81 3.45
C ARG A 120 0.22 -12.12 3.53
N SER A 121 1.43 -12.14 2.98
CA SER A 121 2.30 -13.33 3.05
C SER A 121 2.81 -13.61 4.46
N LEU A 122 2.91 -12.59 5.33
CA LEU A 122 3.16 -12.78 6.75
C LEU A 122 1.91 -13.37 7.45
N SER A 123 0.71 -12.81 7.21
CA SER A 123 -0.54 -13.31 7.80
C SER A 123 -0.93 -14.72 7.34
N GLU A 124 -0.63 -15.11 6.10
CA GLU A 124 -0.89 -16.47 5.61
C GLU A 124 -0.03 -17.53 6.33
N LYS A 125 1.12 -17.14 6.89
CA LYS A 125 1.99 -18.04 7.68
C LYS A 125 1.54 -18.20 9.13
N THR A 126 0.74 -17.29 9.66
CA THR A 126 0.19 -17.40 11.02
C THR A 126 -1.00 -18.37 11.11
N GLU A 127 -1.59 -18.73 9.97
CA GLU A 127 -2.75 -19.64 9.90
C GLU A 127 -2.39 -21.10 9.56
N SER A 128 -1.10 -21.43 9.42
CA SER A 128 -0.57 -22.79 9.18
C SER A 128 0.18 -23.33 10.39
#